data_AF-A0AA35MEX1-F1
#
_entry.id   AF-A0AA35MEX1-F1
#
_cell.length_a   1.000
_cell.length_b   1.000
_cell.length_c   1.000
_cell.angle_alpha   90.00
_cell.angle_beta   90.00
_cell.angle_gamma   90.00
#
_symmetry.space_group_name_H-M   'P 1'
#
loop_
_entity.id
_entity.type
_entity.pdbx_description
1 polymer ?
#
loop_
_entity_poly.entity_id
_entity_poly.type
_entity_poly.pdbx_seq_one_letter_code
_entity_poly.pdbx_strand_id
1 'polypeptide(L)'
;MSFSPGKEQNWSMWSETFRNSIDDEAQFTDNHESNYCRIIPIISQHIHFVTREYAARPYPLSDIEVHLHDIWYACIQAGRHIWGSRAEPDTLVVALASLKVSGPLLRPSQRLPDSGDANESVTFSDNREFWSDLPLFAVSLIDEFTHRFHQPDYGAGYCFNLATFVGRLLSVGIFDGPGICVLSLFREALEVSHPLSETDEDAEQIEASAANRAPSFEDRLYTLRRTIHFAKTSLVILVSNRATTDKVDYTDFPQLSSLGELTLKAGIDPSSTLGYSRERWSFWIQRLEELQKSEVENIQIQARWCLEEMREPAEDTALLL
;
A
#
# COMPACT_ATOMS: atom_id res chain seq x y z
N MET A 1 6.57 -42.34 -15.58
CA MET A 1 6.29 -41.07 -16.29
C MET A 1 7.39 -40.11 -15.93
N SER A 2 8.20 -39.75 -16.92
CA SER A 2 9.37 -38.88 -16.79
C SER A 2 8.95 -37.46 -16.40
N PHE A 3 9.42 -37.00 -15.23
CA PHE A 3 9.55 -35.58 -14.93
C PHE A 3 10.34 -34.93 -16.06
N SER A 4 9.75 -33.95 -16.75
CA SER A 4 10.45 -33.15 -17.76
C SER A 4 11.03 -31.92 -17.07
N PRO A 5 12.37 -31.78 -16.94
CA PRO A 5 13.01 -30.69 -16.20
C PRO A 5 12.96 -29.33 -16.91
N GLY A 6 12.23 -29.20 -18.02
CA GLY A 6 12.28 -28.04 -18.92
C GLY A 6 11.30 -26.90 -18.63
N LYS A 7 10.50 -26.97 -17.56
CA LYS A 7 9.48 -25.93 -17.25
C LYS A 7 9.88 -24.97 -16.12
N GLU A 8 10.58 -25.45 -15.09
CA GLU A 8 11.05 -24.59 -13.98
C GLU A 8 12.06 -23.53 -14.44
N GLN A 9 12.83 -23.80 -15.49
CA GLN A 9 13.79 -22.85 -16.07
C GLN A 9 13.16 -21.68 -16.84
N ASN A 10 11.84 -21.68 -17.10
CA ASN A 10 11.20 -20.62 -17.90
C ASN A 10 10.51 -19.55 -17.03
N TRP A 11 10.00 -19.90 -15.84
CA TRP A 11 9.25 -18.96 -15.01
C TRP A 11 10.11 -17.85 -14.40
N SER A 12 11.33 -18.17 -13.97
CA SER A 12 12.27 -17.17 -13.46
C SER A 12 12.66 -16.15 -14.55
N MET A 13 12.99 -16.65 -15.75
CA MET A 13 13.32 -15.80 -16.90
C MET A 13 12.11 -14.96 -17.34
N TRP A 14 10.91 -15.54 -17.32
CA TRP A 14 9.68 -14.81 -17.62
C TRP A 14 9.41 -13.70 -16.59
N SER A 15 9.54 -14.00 -15.30
CA SER A 15 9.37 -13.05 -14.21
C SER A 15 10.36 -11.89 -14.31
N GLU A 16 11.63 -12.20 -14.54
CA GLU A 16 12.66 -11.18 -14.79
C GLU A 16 12.34 -10.32 -16.00
N THR A 17 11.95 -10.93 -17.13
CA THR A 17 11.57 -10.20 -18.35
C THR A 17 10.35 -9.31 -18.11
N PHE A 18 9.36 -9.79 -17.37
CA PHE A 18 8.16 -9.04 -17.03
C PHE A 18 8.52 -7.84 -16.15
N ARG A 19 9.27 -8.04 -15.07
CA ARG A 19 9.69 -6.95 -14.16
C ARG A 19 10.53 -5.91 -14.88
N ASN A 20 11.48 -6.33 -15.71
CA ASN A 20 12.27 -5.41 -16.53
C ASN A 20 11.37 -4.58 -17.47
N SER A 21 10.35 -5.19 -18.08
CA SER A 21 9.38 -4.45 -18.91
C SER A 21 8.54 -3.47 -18.10
N ILE A 22 8.24 -3.75 -16.83
CA ILE A 22 7.56 -2.81 -15.93
C ILE A 22 8.49 -1.66 -15.56
N ASP A 23 9.75 -1.95 -15.22
CA ASP A 23 10.76 -0.94 -14.89
C ASP A 23 11.03 0.00 -16.07
N ASP A 24 11.15 -0.54 -17.28
CA ASP A 24 11.32 0.27 -18.50
C ASP A 24 10.13 1.22 -18.72
N GLU A 25 8.90 0.75 -18.50
CA GLU A 25 7.69 1.56 -18.63
C GLU A 25 7.54 2.58 -17.48
N ALA A 26 7.97 2.22 -16.27
CA ALA A 26 8.02 3.12 -15.11
C ALA A 26 8.98 4.29 -15.37
N GLN A 27 10.19 3.99 -15.84
CA GLN A 27 11.17 5.01 -16.25
C GLN A 27 10.65 5.87 -17.40
N PHE A 28 9.93 5.29 -18.36
CA PHE A 28 9.29 6.05 -19.43
C PHE A 28 8.22 7.01 -18.88
N THR A 29 7.44 6.56 -17.90
CA THR A 29 6.41 7.37 -17.21
C THR A 29 7.03 8.55 -16.47
N ASP A 30 8.19 8.37 -15.84
CA ASP A 30 8.88 9.44 -15.12
C ASP A 30 9.46 10.51 -16.06
N ASN A 31 9.97 10.08 -17.21
CA ASN A 31 10.70 10.94 -18.13
C ASN A 31 9.80 11.79 -19.03
N HIS A 32 8.51 11.46 -19.13
CA HIS A 32 7.60 12.11 -20.08
C HIS A 32 6.36 12.60 -19.33
N GLU A 33 5.90 13.83 -19.61
CA GLU A 33 4.51 14.27 -19.32
C GLU A 33 3.48 13.48 -20.18
N SER A 34 3.80 12.24 -20.55
CA SER A 34 2.91 11.36 -21.29
C SER A 34 1.66 11.14 -20.43
N ASN A 35 0.52 11.46 -21.02
CA ASN A 35 -0.76 11.18 -20.39
C ASN A 35 -1.08 9.67 -20.34
N TYR A 36 -0.20 8.79 -20.82
CA TYR A 36 -0.47 7.37 -20.92
C TYR A 36 0.64 6.53 -20.29
N CYS A 37 0.32 5.88 -19.17
CA CYS A 37 1.16 4.87 -18.52
C CYS A 37 0.63 3.48 -18.89
N ARG A 38 1.46 2.63 -19.53
CA ARG A 38 1.02 1.30 -20.00
C ARG A 38 1.03 0.24 -18.91
N ILE A 39 1.53 0.55 -17.72
CA ILE A 39 1.60 -0.39 -16.59
C ILE A 39 0.19 -0.93 -16.25
N ILE A 40 -0.84 -0.07 -16.18
CA ILE A 40 -2.21 -0.50 -15.85
C ILE A 40 -2.79 -1.49 -16.88
N PRO A 41 -2.72 -1.22 -18.20
CA PRO A 41 -3.09 -2.22 -19.21
C PRO A 41 -2.31 -3.53 -19.09
N ILE A 42 -1.00 -3.50 -18.81
CA ILE A 42 -0.16 -4.69 -18.64
C ILE A 42 -0.64 -5.51 -17.44
N ILE A 43 -0.87 -4.87 -16.29
CA ILE A 43 -1.44 -5.49 -15.09
C ILE A 43 -2.77 -6.16 -15.40
N SER A 44 -3.68 -5.45 -16.08
CA SER A 44 -5.02 -5.96 -16.39
C SER A 44 -4.97 -7.21 -17.29
N GLN A 45 -4.08 -7.21 -18.29
CA GLN A 45 -3.85 -8.38 -19.14
C GLN A 45 -3.29 -9.56 -18.34
N HIS A 46 -2.36 -9.30 -17.42
CA HIS A 46 -1.73 -10.35 -16.62
C HIS A 46 -2.71 -10.95 -15.60
N ILE A 47 -3.51 -10.13 -14.92
CA ILE A 47 -4.62 -10.58 -14.06
C ILE A 47 -5.57 -11.50 -14.83
N HIS A 48 -5.98 -11.11 -16.04
CA HIS A 48 -6.87 -11.93 -16.86
C HIS A 48 -6.23 -13.27 -17.24
N PHE A 49 -4.94 -13.26 -17.61
CA PHE A 49 -4.18 -14.46 -17.93
C PHE A 49 -4.14 -15.41 -16.72
N VAL A 50 -3.69 -14.94 -15.55
CA VAL A 50 -3.55 -15.78 -14.34
C VAL A 50 -4.90 -16.31 -13.88
N THR A 51 -5.94 -15.47 -13.89
CA THR A 51 -7.32 -15.88 -13.56
C THR A 51 -7.77 -17.06 -14.45
N ARG A 52 -7.57 -16.94 -15.77
CA ARG A 52 -7.96 -17.97 -16.73
C ARG A 52 -7.15 -19.24 -16.55
N GLU A 53 -5.83 -19.13 -16.41
CA GLU A 53 -4.95 -20.28 -16.25
C GLU A 53 -5.25 -21.04 -14.95
N TYR A 54 -5.48 -20.32 -13.84
CA TYR A 54 -5.87 -20.93 -12.56
C TYR A 54 -7.20 -21.66 -12.64
N ALA A 55 -8.22 -21.03 -13.23
CA ALA A 55 -9.55 -21.63 -13.35
C ALA A 55 -9.61 -22.79 -14.35
N ALA A 56 -8.68 -22.85 -15.31
CA ALA A 56 -8.69 -23.86 -16.36
C ALA A 56 -7.78 -25.06 -16.08
N ARG A 57 -6.73 -24.90 -15.27
CA ARG A 57 -5.66 -25.90 -15.15
C ARG A 57 -5.18 -26.07 -13.70
N PRO A 58 -4.88 -27.31 -13.28
CA PRO A 58 -4.37 -27.56 -11.94
C PRO A 58 -2.85 -27.34 -11.86
N TYR A 59 -2.36 -26.16 -12.24
CA TYR A 59 -0.94 -25.82 -12.12
C TYR A 59 -0.48 -25.92 -10.66
N PRO A 60 0.83 -26.22 -10.44
CA PRO A 60 1.42 -26.07 -9.11
C PRO A 60 1.15 -24.67 -8.56
N LEU A 61 0.78 -24.59 -7.29
CA LEU A 61 0.43 -23.31 -6.66
C LEU A 61 1.62 -22.34 -6.68
N SER A 62 2.84 -22.87 -6.50
CA SER A 62 4.10 -22.13 -6.61
C SER A 62 4.26 -21.39 -7.94
N ASP A 63 3.78 -21.97 -9.06
CA ASP A 63 3.88 -21.34 -10.37
C ASP A 63 2.93 -20.13 -10.47
N ILE A 64 1.74 -20.25 -9.87
CA ILE A 64 0.76 -19.15 -9.80
C ILE A 64 1.26 -18.04 -8.86
N GLU A 65 1.90 -18.40 -7.74
CA GLU A 65 2.46 -17.43 -6.78
C GLU A 65 3.52 -16.54 -7.41
N VAL A 66 4.38 -17.08 -8.29
CA VAL A 66 5.35 -16.27 -9.06
C VAL A 66 4.63 -15.18 -9.85
N HIS A 67 3.55 -15.54 -10.57
CA HIS A 67 2.76 -14.58 -11.32
C HIS A 67 2.06 -13.55 -10.42
N LEU A 68 1.59 -13.95 -9.25
CA LEU A 68 0.98 -13.02 -8.30
C LEU A 68 1.99 -12.01 -7.76
N HIS A 69 3.18 -12.46 -7.38
CA HIS A 69 4.25 -11.54 -6.99
C HIS A 69 4.59 -10.54 -8.09
N ASP A 70 4.58 -10.98 -9.35
CA ASP A 70 4.82 -10.09 -10.49
C ASP A 70 3.68 -9.08 -10.70
N ILE A 71 2.41 -9.49 -10.54
CA ILE A 71 1.26 -8.56 -10.53
C ILE A 71 1.41 -7.54 -9.41
N TRP A 72 1.71 -7.98 -8.18
CA TRP A 72 1.83 -7.09 -7.03
C TRP A 72 2.97 -6.11 -7.16
N TYR A 73 4.11 -6.59 -7.66
CA TYR A 73 5.22 -5.73 -8.02
C TYR A 73 4.79 -4.67 -9.04
N ALA A 74 4.10 -5.05 -10.12
CA ALA A 74 3.61 -4.10 -11.11
C ALA A 74 2.59 -3.11 -10.54
N CYS A 75 1.68 -3.55 -9.65
CA CYS A 75 0.75 -2.67 -8.95
C CYS A 75 1.48 -1.64 -8.06
N ILE A 76 2.53 -2.06 -7.36
CA ILE A 76 3.37 -1.18 -6.53
C ILE A 76 4.11 -0.17 -7.41
N GLN A 77 4.72 -0.61 -8.53
CA GLN A 77 5.37 0.31 -9.48
C GLN A 77 4.36 1.29 -10.10
N ALA A 78 3.15 0.84 -10.44
CA ALA A 78 2.08 1.72 -10.90
C ALA A 78 1.73 2.78 -9.84
N GLY A 79 1.55 2.37 -8.59
CA GLY A 79 1.26 3.27 -7.47
C GLY A 79 2.39 4.27 -7.20
N ARG A 80 3.65 3.87 -7.44
CA ARG A 80 4.84 4.70 -7.26
C ARG A 80 5.03 5.72 -8.39
N HIS A 81 4.90 5.30 -9.63
CA HIS A 81 5.29 6.11 -10.80
C HIS A 81 4.13 6.90 -11.42
N ILE A 82 2.88 6.46 -11.25
CA ILE A 82 1.72 7.24 -11.71
C ILE A 82 1.42 8.34 -10.68
N TRP A 83 1.34 9.59 -11.14
CA TRP A 83 1.12 10.73 -10.26
C TRP A 83 -0.14 10.57 -9.39
N GLY A 84 0.01 10.69 -8.07
CA GLY A 84 -1.08 10.52 -7.10
C GLY A 84 -2.19 11.57 -7.21
N SER A 85 -1.98 12.66 -7.96
CA SER A 85 -2.99 13.68 -8.26
C SER A 85 -3.94 13.29 -9.40
N ARG A 86 -3.57 12.28 -10.20
CA ARG A 86 -4.28 11.85 -11.40
C ARG A 86 -5.38 10.83 -11.09
N ALA A 87 -6.30 10.59 -12.03
CA ALA A 87 -7.42 9.66 -11.87
C ALA A 87 -7.05 8.21 -12.29
N GLU A 88 -5.97 8.05 -13.04
CA GLU A 88 -5.49 6.78 -13.57
C GLU A 88 -5.29 5.71 -12.49
N PRO A 89 -4.71 6.01 -11.31
CA PRO A 89 -4.62 5.03 -10.22
C PRO A 89 -6.00 4.49 -9.78
N ASP A 90 -7.09 5.25 -9.93
CA ASP A 90 -8.44 4.78 -9.57
C ASP A 90 -8.88 3.60 -10.45
N THR A 91 -8.39 3.52 -11.69
CA THR A 91 -8.69 2.37 -12.57
C THR A 91 -8.12 1.09 -11.98
N LEU A 92 -6.89 1.14 -11.46
CA LEU A 92 -6.25 -0.01 -10.82
C LEU A 92 -6.94 -0.35 -9.49
N VAL A 93 -7.24 0.66 -8.67
CA VAL A 93 -7.95 0.48 -7.39
C VAL A 93 -9.32 -0.19 -7.59
N VAL A 94 -10.10 0.28 -8.57
CA VAL A 94 -11.40 -0.32 -8.92
C VAL A 94 -11.24 -1.74 -9.44
N ALA A 95 -10.21 -2.03 -10.25
CA ALA A 95 -9.93 -3.37 -10.72
C ALA A 95 -9.64 -4.34 -9.56
N LEU A 96 -8.80 -3.95 -8.61
CA LEU A 96 -8.48 -4.75 -7.42
C LEU A 96 -9.70 -4.95 -6.51
N ALA A 97 -10.51 -3.91 -6.29
CA ALA A 97 -11.77 -4.03 -5.56
C ALA A 97 -12.75 -4.98 -6.26
N SER A 98 -12.83 -4.93 -7.59
CA SER A 98 -13.69 -5.81 -8.38
C SER A 98 -13.26 -7.27 -8.31
N LEU A 99 -11.94 -7.53 -8.30
CA LEU A 99 -11.41 -8.88 -8.05
C LEU A 99 -11.85 -9.38 -6.68
N LYS A 100 -11.71 -8.57 -5.64
CA LYS A 100 -12.11 -8.93 -4.27
C LYS A 100 -13.59 -9.30 -4.17
N VAL A 101 -14.46 -8.52 -4.80
CA VAL A 101 -15.91 -8.75 -4.82
C VAL A 101 -16.30 -9.97 -5.65
N SER A 102 -15.46 -10.42 -6.58
CA SER A 102 -15.73 -11.60 -7.41
C SER A 102 -15.76 -12.91 -6.60
N GLY A 103 -15.25 -12.90 -5.36
CA GLY A 103 -15.23 -14.05 -4.47
C GLY A 103 -14.11 -15.05 -4.82
N PRO A 104 -14.04 -16.17 -4.07
CA PRO A 104 -12.97 -17.14 -4.23
C PRO A 104 -13.04 -17.80 -5.61
N LEU A 105 -11.92 -17.77 -6.34
CA LEU A 105 -11.81 -18.47 -7.60
C LEU A 105 -11.57 -19.96 -7.36
N LEU A 106 -12.35 -20.82 -8.00
CA LEU A 106 -12.18 -22.27 -7.92
C LEU A 106 -11.35 -22.79 -9.09
N ARG A 107 -10.59 -23.87 -8.86
CA ARG A 107 -9.80 -24.56 -9.89
C ARG A 107 -10.19 -26.03 -10.03
N PRO A 108 -9.88 -26.69 -11.16
CA PRO A 108 -10.09 -28.13 -11.30
C PRO A 108 -9.27 -28.90 -10.25
N SER A 109 -9.87 -29.87 -9.56
CA SER A 109 -9.12 -30.65 -8.58
C SER A 109 -8.04 -31.53 -9.22
N GLN A 110 -6.89 -31.64 -8.56
CA GLN A 110 -5.81 -32.58 -8.95
C GLN A 110 -6.16 -34.05 -8.67
N ARG A 111 -7.29 -34.34 -8.01
CA ARG A 111 -7.69 -35.71 -7.65
C ARG A 111 -8.09 -36.54 -8.88
N LEU A 112 -7.98 -37.86 -8.74
CA LEU A 112 -8.22 -38.84 -9.82
C LEU A 112 -9.61 -38.63 -10.48
N PRO A 113 -9.73 -38.90 -11.79
CA PRO A 113 -10.93 -38.61 -12.59
C PRO A 113 -12.23 -39.31 -12.13
N ASP A 114 -12.17 -40.24 -11.17
CA ASP A 114 -13.34 -40.97 -10.65
C ASP A 114 -14.04 -40.27 -9.48
N SER A 115 -13.44 -39.22 -8.89
CA SER A 115 -14.15 -38.31 -7.98
C SER A 115 -14.65 -37.13 -8.81
N GLY A 116 -15.87 -37.23 -9.35
CA GLY A 116 -16.39 -36.35 -10.39
C GLY A 116 -16.16 -34.84 -10.20
N ASP A 117 -16.10 -34.10 -11.31
CA ASP A 117 -15.88 -32.64 -11.50
C ASP A 117 -16.06 -31.75 -10.26
N ALA A 118 -15.17 -31.90 -9.29
CA ALA A 118 -15.15 -31.08 -8.10
C ALA A 118 -14.12 -29.99 -8.32
N ASN A 119 -14.59 -28.77 -8.55
CA ASN A 119 -13.72 -27.60 -8.44
C ASN A 119 -13.35 -27.42 -6.96
N GLU A 120 -12.08 -27.13 -6.68
CA GLU A 120 -11.56 -26.90 -5.35
C GLU A 120 -11.19 -25.42 -5.15
N SER A 121 -11.41 -24.92 -3.92
CA SER A 121 -10.76 -23.71 -3.43
C SER A 121 -9.44 -24.12 -2.77
N VAL A 122 -8.36 -23.43 -3.11
CA VAL A 122 -7.04 -23.66 -2.52
C VAL A 122 -6.50 -22.35 -1.99
N THR A 123 -5.97 -22.39 -0.76
CA THR A 123 -5.31 -21.26 -0.13
C THR A 123 -3.85 -21.17 -0.53
N PHE A 124 -3.37 -19.95 -0.72
CA PHE A 124 -1.97 -19.63 -1.00
C PHE A 124 -1.08 -19.80 0.24
N SER A 125 0.23 -19.61 0.07
CA SER A 125 1.23 -19.74 1.15
C SER A 125 1.00 -18.80 2.34
N ASP A 126 0.25 -17.71 2.14
CA ASP A 126 -0.22 -16.78 3.17
C ASP A 126 -1.59 -17.17 3.77
N ASN A 127 -2.10 -18.37 3.45
CA ASN A 127 -3.41 -18.90 3.85
C ASN A 127 -4.61 -18.09 3.34
N ARG A 128 -4.45 -17.33 2.26
CA ARG A 128 -5.51 -16.52 1.63
C ARG A 128 -6.12 -17.21 0.42
N GLU A 129 -7.38 -16.92 0.12
CA GLU A 129 -8.08 -17.45 -1.06
C GLU A 129 -7.90 -16.56 -2.30
N PHE A 130 -8.03 -17.16 -3.50
CA PHE A 130 -7.76 -16.42 -4.72
C PHE A 130 -8.81 -15.35 -5.03
N TRP A 131 -8.33 -14.12 -5.28
CA TRP A 131 -9.05 -12.86 -5.48
C TRP A 131 -9.85 -12.33 -4.29
N SER A 132 -10.64 -13.15 -3.59
CA SER A 132 -11.40 -12.73 -2.40
C SER A 132 -10.53 -12.06 -1.32
N ASP A 133 -9.28 -12.52 -1.19
CA ASP A 133 -8.34 -12.00 -0.20
C ASP A 133 -7.15 -11.24 -0.80
N LEU A 134 -7.01 -11.19 -2.13
CA LEU A 134 -5.82 -10.66 -2.82
C LEU A 134 -4.51 -11.28 -2.26
N PRO A 135 -4.33 -12.61 -2.39
CA PRO A 135 -3.26 -13.35 -1.73
C PRO A 135 -1.88 -12.78 -2.10
N LEU A 136 -0.98 -12.70 -1.12
CA LEU A 136 0.41 -12.21 -1.20
C LEU A 136 0.55 -10.70 -1.42
N PHE A 137 -0.54 -9.97 -1.68
CA PHE A 137 -0.49 -8.53 -1.93
C PHE A 137 0.01 -7.77 -0.69
N ALA A 138 -0.56 -8.06 0.48
CA ALA A 138 -0.17 -7.45 1.74
C ALA A 138 1.32 -7.65 2.03
N VAL A 139 1.83 -8.86 1.83
CA VAL A 139 3.25 -9.21 2.04
C VAL A 139 4.14 -8.35 1.13
N SER A 140 3.83 -8.28 -0.17
CA SER A 140 4.64 -7.49 -1.13
C SER A 140 4.59 -5.99 -0.84
N LEU A 141 3.43 -5.46 -0.45
CA LEU A 141 3.30 -4.02 -0.14
C LEU A 141 4.01 -3.65 1.17
N ILE A 142 3.92 -4.49 2.19
CA ILE A 142 4.58 -4.28 3.49
C ILE A 142 6.11 -4.39 3.34
N ASP A 143 6.59 -5.32 2.51
CA ASP A 143 8.02 -5.46 2.18
C ASP A 143 8.57 -4.16 1.57
N GLU A 144 7.87 -3.59 0.59
CA GLU A 144 8.23 -2.30 -0.02
C GLU A 144 8.30 -1.18 1.02
N PHE A 145 7.30 -1.10 1.92
CA PHE A 145 7.29 -0.09 2.99
C PHE A 145 8.41 -0.29 4.02
N THR A 146 8.72 -1.55 4.34
CA THR A 146 9.76 -1.90 5.32
C THR A 146 11.16 -1.60 4.79
N HIS A 147 11.42 -1.90 3.52
CA HIS A 147 12.78 -1.92 2.98
C HIS A 147 13.12 -0.74 2.07
N ARG A 148 12.14 -0.12 1.41
CA ARG A 148 12.40 0.92 0.39
C ARG A 148 11.72 2.25 0.70
N PHE A 149 10.42 2.25 1.03
CA PHE A 149 9.61 3.48 1.09
C PHE A 149 10.17 4.59 1.99
N HIS A 150 10.73 4.22 3.15
CA HIS A 150 11.27 5.19 4.12
C HIS A 150 12.74 5.54 3.88
N GLN A 151 13.38 4.99 2.83
CA GLN A 151 14.78 5.28 2.53
C GLN A 151 14.94 6.66 1.89
N PRO A 152 16.06 7.38 2.16
CA PRO A 152 16.28 8.72 1.59
C PRO A 152 16.32 8.74 0.06
N ASP A 153 16.78 7.66 -0.59
CA ASP A 153 16.87 7.51 -2.05
C ASP A 153 15.52 7.17 -2.70
N TYR A 154 14.46 6.98 -1.93
CA TYR A 154 13.16 6.59 -2.49
C TYR A 154 12.52 7.68 -3.33
N GLY A 155 12.74 8.96 -2.97
CA GLY A 155 12.22 10.16 -3.64
C GLY A 155 10.86 10.64 -3.10
N ALA A 156 10.77 11.92 -2.75
CA ALA A 156 9.56 12.55 -2.18
C ALA A 156 8.32 12.39 -3.08
N GLY A 157 8.48 12.52 -4.40
CA GLY A 157 7.36 12.37 -5.35
C GLY A 157 6.84 10.93 -5.40
N TYR A 158 7.75 9.96 -5.36
CA TYR A 158 7.41 8.53 -5.34
C TYR A 158 6.75 8.13 -4.00
N CYS A 159 7.23 8.65 -2.87
CA CYS A 159 6.57 8.49 -1.57
C CYS A 159 5.13 9.01 -1.63
N PHE A 160 4.93 10.23 -2.15
CA PHE A 160 3.62 10.85 -2.27
C PHE A 160 2.66 10.02 -3.13
N ASN A 161 3.12 9.57 -4.30
CA ASN A 161 2.32 8.78 -5.23
C ASN A 161 1.88 7.45 -4.60
N LEU A 162 2.85 6.68 -4.07
CA LEU A 162 2.54 5.36 -3.52
C LEU A 162 1.64 5.47 -2.28
N ALA A 163 1.91 6.41 -1.38
CA ALA A 163 1.07 6.63 -0.21
C ALA A 163 -0.36 7.04 -0.59
N THR A 164 -0.51 7.87 -1.63
CA THR A 164 -1.82 8.25 -2.16
C THR A 164 -2.57 7.04 -2.74
N PHE A 165 -1.87 6.18 -3.50
CA PHE A 165 -2.43 4.94 -4.02
C PHE A 165 -2.88 4.01 -2.87
N VAL A 166 -2.07 3.85 -1.82
CA VAL A 166 -2.43 3.08 -0.62
C VAL A 166 -3.66 3.66 0.09
N GLY A 167 -3.77 4.99 0.20
CA GLY A 167 -4.96 5.65 0.73
C GLY A 167 -6.22 5.36 -0.08
N ARG A 168 -6.11 5.28 -1.41
CA ARG A 168 -7.23 4.89 -2.30
C ARG A 168 -7.60 3.42 -2.18
N LEU A 169 -6.64 2.51 -1.94
CA LEU A 169 -6.95 1.10 -1.64
C LEU A 169 -7.80 0.97 -0.37
N LEU A 170 -7.45 1.73 0.68
CA LEU A 170 -8.25 1.77 1.90
C LEU A 170 -9.67 2.29 1.65
N SER A 171 -9.84 3.28 0.77
CA SER A 171 -11.16 3.89 0.52
C SER A 171 -12.17 2.93 -0.10
N VAL A 172 -11.68 1.89 -0.79
CA VAL A 172 -12.51 0.82 -1.38
C VAL A 172 -12.55 -0.46 -0.53
N GLY A 173 -12.05 -0.40 0.71
CA GLY A 173 -12.15 -1.49 1.68
C GLY A 173 -11.08 -2.57 1.58
N ILE A 174 -9.94 -2.30 0.92
CA ILE A 174 -8.78 -3.19 0.92
C ILE A 174 -7.90 -2.80 2.12
N PHE A 175 -8.04 -3.51 3.24
CA PHE A 175 -7.39 -3.14 4.50
C PHE A 175 -6.08 -3.88 4.78
N ASP A 176 -5.98 -5.16 4.41
CA ASP A 176 -4.80 -5.98 4.70
C ASP A 176 -3.60 -5.60 3.84
N GLY A 177 -2.50 -5.20 4.49
CA GLY A 177 -1.39 -4.49 3.85
C GLY A 177 -1.54 -2.97 3.99
N PRO A 178 -2.43 -2.31 3.21
CA PRO A 178 -2.57 -0.85 3.22
C PRO A 178 -2.76 -0.23 4.61
N GLY A 179 -3.48 -0.88 5.51
CA GLY A 179 -3.67 -0.38 6.87
C GLY A 179 -2.35 -0.24 7.65
N ILE A 180 -1.43 -1.19 7.50
CA ILE A 180 -0.11 -1.15 8.17
C ILE A 180 0.77 -0.08 7.53
N CYS A 181 0.74 0.03 6.20
CA CYS A 181 1.48 1.04 5.46
C CYS A 181 1.03 2.46 5.83
N VAL A 182 -0.28 2.72 5.91
CA VAL A 182 -0.77 4.04 6.35
C VAL A 182 -0.45 4.31 7.81
N LEU A 183 -0.51 3.30 8.68
CA LEU A 183 -0.08 3.45 10.07
C LEU A 183 1.39 3.87 10.18
N SER A 184 2.28 3.33 9.33
CA SER A 184 3.69 3.74 9.32
C SER A 184 3.87 5.19 8.88
N LEU A 185 3.01 5.72 7.99
CA LEU A 185 3.00 7.14 7.64
C LEU A 185 2.63 8.03 8.82
N PHE A 186 1.60 7.67 9.59
CA PHE A 186 1.23 8.38 10.81
C PHE A 186 2.37 8.35 11.83
N ARG A 187 2.95 7.17 12.06
CA ARG A 187 4.10 7.00 12.94
C ARG A 187 5.25 7.91 12.53
N GLU A 188 5.63 7.85 11.27
CA GLU A 188 6.79 8.58 10.75
C GLU A 188 6.56 10.09 10.75
N ALA A 189 5.36 10.57 10.42
CA ALA A 189 5.07 12.00 10.34
C ALA A 189 4.75 12.65 11.70
N LEU A 190 4.16 11.91 12.66
CA LEU A 190 3.62 12.51 13.89
C LEU A 190 4.28 11.96 15.17
N GLU A 191 4.88 10.79 15.12
CA GLU A 191 5.41 10.12 16.32
C GLU A 191 6.94 10.07 16.36
N VAL A 192 7.59 10.34 15.24
CA VAL A 192 9.04 10.45 15.13
C VAL A 192 9.45 11.92 15.14
N SER A 193 10.50 12.23 15.88
CA SER A 193 11.06 13.58 15.96
C SER A 193 11.80 13.91 14.66
N HIS A 194 11.37 14.96 13.95
CA HIS A 194 12.03 15.46 12.73
C HIS A 194 12.47 16.92 12.89
N PRO A 195 13.59 17.33 12.28
CA PRO A 195 13.93 18.74 12.13
C PRO A 195 12.84 19.49 11.35
N LEU A 196 12.46 20.69 11.83
CA LEU A 196 11.40 21.51 11.22
C LEU A 196 11.89 22.39 10.06
N SER A 197 13.21 22.56 9.92
CA SER A 197 13.84 23.30 8.83
C SER A 197 14.99 22.48 8.27
N GLU A 198 15.09 22.42 6.95
CA GLU A 198 16.33 22.09 6.26
C GLU A 198 17.33 23.23 6.56
N THR A 199 18.58 22.88 6.84
CA THR A 199 19.64 23.87 7.03
C THR A 199 20.10 24.40 5.67
N ASP A 200 20.57 25.65 5.59
CA ASP A 200 21.05 26.26 4.33
C ASP A 200 22.12 25.43 3.59
N GLU A 201 22.78 24.48 4.27
CA GLU A 201 23.76 23.55 3.70
C GLU A 201 23.13 22.50 2.74
N ASP A 202 21.82 22.24 2.84
CA ASP A 202 21.08 21.29 1.99
C ASP A 202 20.60 21.91 0.66
N ALA A 203 20.62 23.25 0.55
CA ALA A 203 20.13 23.99 -0.61
C ALA A 203 21.08 23.96 -1.82
N GLU A 204 22.37 23.62 -1.63
CA GLU A 204 23.36 23.54 -2.72
C GLU A 204 23.28 22.24 -3.54
N GLN A 205 22.45 21.27 -3.16
CA GLN A 205 22.26 19.98 -3.89
C GLN A 205 21.01 19.94 -4.79
N ILE A 206 20.36 21.08 -5.04
CA ILE A 206 19.13 21.19 -5.85
C ILE A 206 19.46 21.18 -7.35
N GLU A 207 20.01 20.08 -7.85
CA GLU A 207 19.98 19.72 -9.29
C GLU A 207 19.15 18.45 -9.56
N ALA A 208 18.76 17.71 -8.52
CA ALA A 208 17.81 16.60 -8.66
C ALA A 208 16.38 17.14 -8.86
N SER A 209 15.59 16.49 -9.72
CA SER A 209 14.16 16.83 -9.83
C SER A 209 13.50 16.74 -8.44
N ALA A 210 12.55 17.63 -8.15
CA ALA A 210 11.87 17.68 -6.85
C ALA A 210 11.22 16.34 -6.44
N ALA A 211 10.99 15.42 -7.39
CA ALA A 211 10.49 14.08 -7.14
C ALA A 211 11.55 13.12 -6.56
N ASN A 212 12.84 13.32 -6.89
CA ASN A 212 13.94 12.42 -6.55
C ASN A 212 14.72 12.83 -5.29
N ARG A 213 14.39 13.97 -4.68
CA ARG A 213 15.01 14.40 -3.41
C ARG A 213 14.50 13.57 -2.23
N ALA A 214 15.28 13.51 -1.16
CA ALA A 214 14.86 12.89 0.09
C ALA A 214 13.61 13.61 0.66
N PRO A 215 12.62 12.88 1.22
CA PRO A 215 11.41 13.50 1.76
C PRO A 215 11.69 14.32 3.02
N SER A 216 11.47 15.63 2.93
CA SER A 216 11.49 16.58 4.04
C SER A 216 10.34 16.31 5.01
N PHE A 217 10.37 16.98 6.18
CA PHE A 217 9.25 16.90 7.11
C PHE A 217 7.95 17.48 6.51
N GLU A 218 8.05 18.52 5.69
CA GLU A 218 6.91 19.08 4.96
C GLU A 218 6.31 18.05 3.98
N ASP A 219 7.15 17.37 3.19
CA ASP A 219 6.69 16.37 2.23
C ASP A 219 5.96 15.22 2.93
N ARG A 220 6.42 14.84 4.14
CA ARG A 220 5.78 13.80 4.96
C ARG A 220 4.40 14.23 5.42
N LEU A 221 4.23 15.47 5.90
CA LEU A 221 2.92 16.00 6.29
C LEU A 221 1.99 16.16 5.09
N TYR A 222 2.50 16.64 3.96
CA TYR A 222 1.72 16.75 2.73
C TYR A 222 1.27 15.37 2.21
N THR A 223 2.17 14.39 2.24
CA THR A 223 1.87 12.99 1.89
C THR A 223 0.83 12.41 2.83
N LEU A 224 1.00 12.58 4.15
CA LEU A 224 0.04 12.14 5.15
C LEU A 224 -1.34 12.75 4.90
N ARG A 225 -1.42 14.06 4.67
CA ARG A 225 -2.67 14.77 4.35
C ARG A 225 -3.39 14.11 3.18
N ARG A 226 -2.66 13.87 2.09
CA ARG A 226 -3.26 13.30 0.88
C ARG A 226 -3.74 11.88 1.10
N THR A 227 -3.00 11.07 1.85
CA THR A 227 -3.43 9.73 2.23
C THR A 227 -4.69 9.77 3.10
N ILE A 228 -4.74 10.65 4.10
CA ILE A 228 -5.93 10.82 4.97
C ILE A 228 -7.15 11.17 4.13
N HIS A 229 -7.02 12.13 3.20
CA HIS A 229 -8.12 12.56 2.34
C HIS A 229 -8.83 11.38 1.64
N PHE A 230 -8.06 10.40 1.13
CA PHE A 230 -8.65 9.21 0.53
C PHE A 230 -9.10 8.18 1.57
N ALA A 231 -8.33 7.99 2.64
CA ALA A 231 -8.57 6.93 3.62
C ALA A 231 -9.53 7.32 4.77
N LYS A 232 -10.08 8.54 4.79
CA LYS A 232 -10.71 9.16 5.97
C LYS A 232 -11.74 8.28 6.69
N THR A 233 -12.69 7.70 5.96
CA THR A 233 -13.71 6.80 6.53
C THR A 233 -13.09 5.49 7.01
N SER A 234 -12.14 4.94 6.25
CA SER A 234 -11.44 3.70 6.57
C SER A 234 -10.57 3.83 7.82
N LEU A 235 -9.97 5.00 8.06
CA LEU A 235 -9.23 5.29 9.29
C LEU A 235 -10.13 5.23 10.53
N VAL A 236 -11.36 5.76 10.46
CA VAL A 236 -12.33 5.65 11.57
C VAL A 236 -12.68 4.19 11.87
N ILE A 237 -12.85 3.37 10.83
CA ILE A 237 -13.13 1.93 10.97
C ILE A 237 -11.96 1.23 11.68
N LEU A 238 -10.72 1.49 11.23
CA LEU A 238 -9.49 0.92 11.79
C LEU A 238 -9.30 1.32 13.26
N VAL A 239 -9.44 2.60 13.59
CA VAL A 239 -9.31 3.11 14.97
C VAL A 239 -10.41 2.57 15.90
N SER A 240 -11.61 2.37 15.36
CA SER A 240 -12.74 1.84 16.13
C SER A 240 -12.64 0.34 16.38
N ASN A 241 -11.66 -0.35 15.78
CA ASN A 241 -11.54 -1.81 15.75
C ASN A 241 -12.87 -2.49 15.35
N ARG A 242 -13.63 -1.85 14.46
CA ARG A 242 -14.83 -2.47 13.88
C ARG A 242 -14.39 -3.61 12.98
N ALA A 243 -15.16 -4.68 12.94
CA ALA A 243 -14.86 -5.83 12.10
C ALA A 243 -14.71 -5.38 10.64
N THR A 244 -13.47 -5.34 10.16
CA THR A 244 -13.13 -5.21 8.74
C THR A 244 -13.30 -6.57 8.09
N THR A 245 -13.58 -6.59 6.78
CA THR A 245 -13.60 -7.84 6.01
C THR A 245 -12.23 -8.54 6.02
N ASP A 246 -11.16 -7.75 6.17
CA ASP A 246 -9.79 -8.24 6.27
C ASP A 246 -9.22 -7.89 7.65
N LYS A 247 -8.90 -8.90 8.45
CA LYS A 247 -8.20 -8.67 9.72
C LYS A 247 -6.76 -8.24 9.41
N VAL A 248 -6.39 -7.05 9.87
CA VAL A 248 -5.02 -6.55 9.78
C VAL A 248 -4.25 -7.07 10.99
N ASP A 249 -3.19 -7.85 10.76
CA ASP A 249 -2.33 -8.32 11.84
C ASP A 249 -1.11 -7.39 12.01
N TYR A 250 -1.10 -6.65 13.11
CA TYR A 250 -0.02 -5.72 13.42
C TYR A 250 1.20 -6.39 14.07
N THR A 251 1.10 -7.65 14.53
CA THR A 251 2.19 -8.29 15.32
C THR A 251 3.36 -8.72 14.47
N ASP A 252 3.13 -9.01 13.20
CA ASP A 252 4.15 -9.55 12.31
C ASP A 252 5.11 -8.47 11.78
N PHE A 253 4.76 -7.19 11.95
CA PHE A 253 5.51 -6.06 11.40
C PHE A 253 5.73 -4.93 12.43
N PRO A 254 6.36 -5.21 13.58
CA PRO A 254 6.53 -4.24 14.67
C PRO A 254 7.30 -2.98 14.24
N GLN A 255 8.18 -3.07 13.24
CA GLN A 255 8.91 -1.93 12.69
C GLN A 255 7.99 -0.87 12.06
N LEU A 256 6.82 -1.27 11.55
CA LEU A 256 5.83 -0.37 10.97
C LEU A 256 4.69 -0.04 11.96
N SER A 257 4.32 -1.00 12.80
CA SER A 257 3.13 -0.90 13.66
C SER A 257 3.37 -0.39 15.08
N SER A 258 4.63 -0.41 15.56
CA SER A 258 4.99 0.08 16.90
C SER A 258 4.82 1.59 17.06
N LEU A 259 4.84 2.04 18.32
CA LEU A 259 4.78 3.46 18.67
C LEU A 259 6.09 4.17 18.32
N GLY A 260 5.98 5.43 17.88
CA GLY A 260 7.14 6.31 17.73
C GLY A 260 7.58 6.94 19.06
N GLU A 261 8.77 7.55 19.03
CA GLU A 261 9.44 8.14 20.20
C GLU A 261 8.58 9.18 20.93
N LEU A 262 7.89 10.07 20.20
CA LEU A 262 7.08 11.14 20.77
C LEU A 262 5.84 10.58 21.48
N THR A 263 5.23 9.53 20.93
CA THR A 263 4.09 8.83 21.53
C THR A 263 4.49 8.14 22.84
N LEU A 264 5.67 7.51 22.86
CA LEU A 264 6.24 6.92 24.07
C LEU A 264 6.53 7.99 25.13
N LYS A 265 7.08 9.14 24.73
CA LYS A 265 7.31 10.29 25.63
C LYS A 265 6.02 10.88 26.19
N ALA A 266 4.91 10.79 25.46
CA ALA A 266 3.58 11.20 25.93
C ALA A 266 2.95 10.19 26.91
N GLY A 267 3.61 9.06 27.20
CA GLY A 267 3.18 8.09 28.21
C GLY A 267 2.21 7.03 27.69
N ILE A 268 2.04 6.89 26.37
CA ILE A 268 1.26 5.79 25.79
C ILE A 268 2.06 4.49 25.93
N ASP A 269 1.43 3.49 26.53
CA ASP A 269 2.07 2.22 26.85
C ASP A 269 2.14 1.29 25.63
N PRO A 270 3.35 0.89 25.19
CA PRO A 270 3.54 0.01 24.05
C PRO A 270 3.06 -1.43 24.31
N SER A 271 2.89 -1.85 25.56
CA SER A 271 2.40 -3.20 25.88
C SER A 271 0.89 -3.37 25.69
N SER A 272 0.15 -2.25 25.75
CA SER A 272 -1.30 -2.21 25.59
C SER A 272 -1.74 -1.60 24.26
N THR A 273 -0.84 -0.94 23.53
CA THR A 273 -1.14 -0.24 22.27
C THR A 273 -0.25 -0.75 21.13
N LEU A 274 -0.85 -1.53 20.23
CA LEU A 274 -0.25 -1.93 18.95
C LEU A 274 -1.22 -1.59 17.83
N GLY A 275 -0.73 -1.07 16.71
CA GLY A 275 -1.59 -0.72 15.58
C GLY A 275 -2.31 0.63 15.75
N TYR A 276 -3.54 0.71 15.24
CA TYR A 276 -4.45 1.84 15.47
C TYR A 276 -5.14 1.72 16.82
N SER A 277 -5.26 2.84 17.53
CA SER A 277 -6.04 2.92 18.78
C SER A 277 -6.59 4.33 18.99
N ARG A 278 -7.53 4.48 19.93
CA ARG A 278 -8.11 5.78 20.27
C ARG A 278 -7.09 6.68 20.96
N GLU A 279 -6.21 6.11 21.77
CA GLU A 279 -5.11 6.80 22.45
C GLU A 279 -4.14 7.37 21.42
N ARG A 280 -3.74 6.55 20.44
CA ARG A 280 -2.85 6.95 19.36
C ARG A 280 -3.49 8.02 18.47
N TRP A 281 -4.76 7.87 18.14
CA TRP A 281 -5.53 8.88 17.41
C TRP A 281 -5.59 10.23 18.14
N SER A 282 -5.88 10.20 19.45
CA SER A 282 -5.93 11.41 20.27
C SER A 282 -4.57 12.11 20.32
N PHE A 283 -3.49 11.33 20.45
CA PHE A 283 -2.12 11.85 20.35
C PHE A 283 -1.84 12.51 18.99
N TRP A 284 -2.21 11.87 17.88
CA TRP A 284 -2.01 12.45 16.54
C TRP A 284 -2.75 13.78 16.36
N ILE A 285 -4.00 13.88 16.84
CA ILE A 285 -4.76 15.14 16.82
C ILE A 285 -4.03 16.21 17.63
N GLN A 286 -3.62 15.92 18.87
CA GLN A 286 -2.87 16.88 19.69
C GLN A 286 -1.58 17.31 19.00
N ARG A 287 -0.85 16.37 18.40
CA ARG A 287 0.40 16.67 17.71
C ARG A 287 0.19 17.60 16.53
N LEU A 288 -0.87 17.38 15.75
CA LEU A 288 -1.21 18.27 14.64
C LEU A 288 -1.65 19.67 15.12
N GLU A 289 -2.34 19.79 16.26
CA GLU A 289 -2.68 21.09 16.86
C GLU A 289 -1.45 21.87 17.33
N GLU A 290 -0.40 21.17 17.78
CA GLU A 290 0.91 21.77 18.06
C GLU A 290 1.58 22.25 16.77
N LEU A 291 1.62 21.40 15.74
CA LEU A 291 2.23 21.72 14.44
C LEU A 291 1.50 22.86 13.72
N GLN A 292 0.18 22.99 13.88
CA GLN A 292 -0.59 24.12 13.36
C GLN A 292 -0.14 25.47 13.94
N LYS A 293 0.51 25.47 15.10
CA LYS A 293 1.07 26.68 15.74
C LYS A 293 2.54 26.91 15.38
N SER A 294 3.11 26.12 14.47
CA SER A 294 4.48 26.29 13.96
C SER A 294 4.68 27.67 13.33
N GLU A 295 5.88 28.21 13.44
CA GLU A 295 6.30 29.43 12.74
C GLU A 295 6.57 29.19 11.25
N VAL A 296 6.72 27.91 10.84
CA VAL A 296 6.91 27.52 9.43
C VAL A 296 5.55 27.40 8.76
N GLU A 297 5.23 28.34 7.87
CA GLU A 297 3.92 28.47 7.20
C GLU A 297 3.45 27.16 6.55
N ASN A 298 4.31 26.49 5.79
CA ASN A 298 3.92 25.25 5.11
C ASN A 298 3.54 24.14 6.10
N ILE A 299 4.31 23.96 7.19
CA ILE A 299 3.99 22.98 8.25
C ILE A 299 2.65 23.32 8.89
N GLN A 300 2.41 24.60 9.21
CA GLN A 300 1.15 25.07 9.76
C GLN A 300 -0.03 24.73 8.83
N ILE A 301 0.11 25.03 7.53
CA ILE A 301 -0.92 24.76 6.52
C ILE A 301 -1.20 23.26 6.45
N GLN A 302 -0.18 22.40 6.27
CA GLN A 302 -0.41 20.96 6.15
C GLN A 302 -1.02 20.36 7.42
N ALA A 303 -0.55 20.77 8.60
CA ALA A 303 -1.08 20.30 9.87
C ALA A 303 -2.57 20.66 10.05
N ARG A 304 -2.95 21.90 9.67
CA ARG A 304 -4.35 22.34 9.70
C ARG A 304 -5.22 21.45 8.81
N TRP A 305 -4.81 21.18 7.58
CA TRP A 305 -5.61 20.36 6.67
C TRP A 305 -5.71 18.90 7.16
N CYS A 306 -4.64 18.33 7.70
CA CYS A 306 -4.70 17.00 8.33
C CYS A 306 -5.74 16.98 9.45
N LEU A 307 -5.79 18.02 10.31
CA LEU A 307 -6.80 18.11 11.37
C LEU A 307 -8.22 18.18 10.83
N GLU A 308 -8.46 18.98 9.80
CA GLU A 308 -9.78 19.12 9.18
C GLU A 308 -10.27 17.76 8.63
N GLU A 309 -9.42 17.07 7.87
CA GLU A 309 -9.73 15.75 7.29
C GLU A 309 -9.88 14.62 8.33
N MET A 310 -9.19 14.72 9.48
CA MET A 310 -9.34 13.75 10.57
C MET A 310 -10.58 14.02 11.42
N ARG A 311 -11.05 15.26 11.52
CA ARG A 311 -12.21 15.63 12.35
C ARG A 311 -13.54 15.47 11.64
N GLU A 312 -13.62 15.80 10.35
CA GLU A 312 -14.84 15.71 9.55
C GLU A 312 -15.54 14.33 9.68
N PRO A 313 -14.84 13.18 9.53
CA PRO A 313 -15.48 11.87 9.65
C PRO A 313 -15.95 11.55 11.08
N ALA A 314 -15.30 12.11 12.11
CA ALA A 314 -15.62 11.86 13.51
C ALA A 314 -16.92 12.57 13.93
N GLU A 315 -17.19 13.74 13.37
CA GLU A 315 -18.45 14.48 13.56
C GLU A 315 -19.61 13.77 12.84
N ASP A 316 -19.39 13.27 11.63
CA ASP A 316 -20.39 12.54 10.84
C ASP A 316 -20.72 11.15 11.44
N THR A 317 -19.74 10.46 12.04
CA THR A 317 -19.99 9.17 12.70
C THR A 317 -20.57 9.30 14.11
N ALA A 318 -20.43 10.44 14.79
CA ALA A 318 -21.13 10.72 16.04
C ALA A 318 -22.66 10.81 15.85
N LEU A 319 -23.14 11.03 14.61
CA LEU A 319 -24.57 10.96 14.25
C LEU A 319 -25.06 9.52 13.97
N LEU A 320 -24.16 8.54 13.94
CA LEU A 320 -24.45 7.12 13.69
C LEU A 320 -24.19 6.22 14.91
N LEU A 321 -23.95 6.83 16.08
CA LEU A 321 -23.92 6.20 17.42
C LEU A 321 -25.16 6.60 18.21
#